data_AF-A0A316VIQ4-F1
#
_entry.id   AF-A0A316VIQ4-F1
#
_cell.length_a   1.000
_cell.length_b   1.000
_cell.length_c   1.000
_cell.angle_alpha   90.00
_cell.angle_beta   90.00
_cell.angle_gamma   90.00
#
_symmetry.space_group_name_H-M   'P 1'
#
loop_
_entity.id
_entity.type
_entity.pdbx_description
1 polymer ?
#
loop_
_entity_poly.entity_id
_entity_poly.type
_entity_poly.pdbx_seq_one_letter_code
_entity_poly.pdbx_strand_id
1 'polypeptide(L)'
;RNVVHRRNHKERSQPGNRRKFGLLEKHKDYVERARDHHAKQEKLQRLQQKAALRNTDEFNFGMIKSATNNLLDRAKGGKHHQSRTGTSSLDLSNDLVAILKSQDVGYLRNVARAEEKKIEQIKEKIKPSIGSLPMQWLDEKEGRREALERHGLLQPSKKAGRLSKKALENSNIASSGKKTVWVDSVEEAKRMSPTKEKKGISSSSKGKAKAYDEEFGSLAAMEQFADDDGDLSFDEADDSKSNTNSRPVEKALTKLVTELMSRQERLDSLKQAQQKLETVRHLMTTKGTSVRKLKSKEDTLRDAVAKGARVTSNGLALPGPDEEDES
;
A
#
# COMPACT_ATOMS: atom_id res chain seq x y z
N ARG A 1 -39.80 33.87 -60.14
CA ARG A 1 -38.34 33.58 -60.02
C ARG A 1 -38.22 32.05 -59.97
N ASN A 2 -37.75 31.41 -61.05
CA ASN A 2 -37.74 29.94 -61.14
C ASN A 2 -36.95 29.32 -59.98
N VAL A 3 -37.58 28.42 -59.22
CA VAL A 3 -37.01 27.71 -58.07
C VAL A 3 -36.14 26.56 -58.59
N VAL A 4 -35.03 26.89 -59.24
CA VAL A 4 -34.00 25.90 -59.61
C VAL A 4 -33.06 25.78 -58.41
N HIS A 5 -33.07 24.63 -57.74
CA HIS A 5 -32.18 24.38 -56.62
C HIS A 5 -30.72 24.47 -57.08
N ARG A 6 -29.94 25.34 -56.43
CA ARG A 6 -28.49 25.42 -56.64
C ARG A 6 -27.82 24.20 -56.04
N ARG A 7 -26.84 23.63 -56.75
CA ARG A 7 -26.07 22.48 -56.27
C ARG A 7 -25.22 22.88 -55.06
N ASN A 8 -25.20 22.06 -54.03
CA ASN A 8 -24.32 22.24 -52.88
C ASN A 8 -22.91 21.72 -53.23
N HIS A 9 -21.88 22.55 -53.07
CA HIS A 9 -20.49 22.17 -53.31
C HIS A 9 -19.83 21.72 -52.01
N LYS A 10 -19.35 20.47 -51.97
CA LYS A 10 -18.67 19.88 -50.80
C LYS A 10 -17.19 20.30 -50.76
N GLU A 11 -16.66 20.47 -49.57
CA GLU A 11 -15.24 20.77 -49.35
C GLU A 11 -14.37 19.52 -49.43
N ARG A 12 -13.10 19.68 -49.82
CA ARG A 12 -12.12 18.59 -49.94
C ARG A 12 -11.36 18.36 -48.63
N SER A 13 -11.11 17.10 -48.30
CA SER A 13 -10.27 16.69 -47.16
C SER A 13 -8.77 16.89 -47.40
N GLN A 14 -7.97 16.78 -46.33
CA GLN A 14 -6.50 16.76 -46.40
C GLN A 14 -6.01 15.48 -47.13
N PRO A 15 -5.02 15.54 -48.04
CA PRO A 15 -4.46 14.35 -48.68
C PRO A 15 -3.88 13.37 -47.66
N GLY A 16 -4.04 12.07 -47.95
CA GLY A 16 -3.62 10.97 -47.06
C GLY A 16 -2.20 11.12 -46.51
N ASN A 17 -1.25 11.42 -47.41
CA ASN A 17 0.19 11.53 -47.08
C ASN A 17 0.51 12.72 -46.14
N ARG A 18 -0.39 13.70 -46.03
CA ARG A 18 -0.23 14.92 -45.22
C ARG A 18 -1.13 14.95 -43.99
N ARG A 19 -1.86 13.87 -43.69
CA ARG A 19 -2.73 13.77 -42.50
C ARG A 19 -2.00 14.05 -41.18
N LYS A 20 -0.69 13.81 -41.11
CA LYS A 20 0.14 14.10 -39.93
C LYS A 20 0.14 15.58 -39.51
N PHE A 21 -0.14 16.51 -40.41
CA PHE A 21 -0.17 17.95 -40.14
C PHE A 21 -1.55 18.45 -39.67
N GLY A 22 -2.50 17.54 -39.45
CA GLY A 22 -3.86 17.88 -39.05
C GLY A 22 -4.76 18.30 -40.22
N LEU A 23 -5.83 19.03 -39.88
CA LEU A 23 -6.85 19.45 -40.83
C LEU A 23 -6.29 20.43 -41.87
N LEU A 24 -6.72 20.29 -43.13
CA LEU A 24 -6.38 21.26 -44.18
C LEU A 24 -7.25 22.49 -44.04
N GLU A 25 -6.70 23.53 -43.42
CA GLU A 25 -7.38 24.81 -43.22
C GLU A 25 -7.94 25.38 -44.53
N LYS A 26 -9.17 25.88 -44.46
CA LYS A 26 -9.87 26.56 -45.56
C LYS A 26 -9.95 28.05 -45.29
N HIS A 27 -10.51 28.80 -46.25
CA HIS A 27 -10.66 30.25 -46.12
C HIS A 27 -11.44 30.64 -44.86
N LYS A 28 -12.48 29.87 -44.48
CA LYS A 28 -13.23 30.12 -43.25
C LYS A 28 -12.33 30.05 -42.01
N ASP A 29 -11.54 28.99 -41.90
CA ASP A 29 -10.61 28.79 -40.77
C ASP A 29 -9.52 29.88 -40.75
N TYR A 30 -9.02 30.27 -41.93
CA TYR A 30 -8.07 31.38 -42.07
C TYR A 30 -8.66 32.69 -41.55
N VAL A 31 -9.91 33.01 -41.89
CA VAL A 31 -10.56 34.24 -41.44
C VAL A 31 -10.73 34.23 -39.92
N GLU A 32 -11.14 33.12 -39.32
CA GLU A 32 -11.26 33.00 -37.86
C GLU A 32 -9.91 33.16 -37.17
N ARG A 33 -8.85 32.50 -37.67
CA ARG A 33 -7.48 32.63 -37.16
C ARG A 33 -6.94 34.06 -37.30
N ALA A 34 -7.14 34.69 -38.45
CA ALA A 34 -6.67 36.06 -38.70
C ALA A 34 -7.35 37.06 -37.75
N ARG A 35 -8.66 36.90 -37.52
CA ARG A 35 -9.41 37.72 -36.55
C ARG A 35 -8.90 37.54 -35.12
N ASP A 36 -8.69 36.30 -34.68
CA ASP A 36 -8.12 36.02 -33.35
C ASP A 36 -6.70 36.61 -33.19
N HIS A 37 -5.85 36.44 -34.21
CA HIS A 37 -4.51 37.01 -34.21
C HIS A 37 -4.56 38.55 -34.12
N HIS A 38 -5.39 39.22 -34.92
CA HIS A 38 -5.53 40.68 -34.86
C HIS A 38 -6.09 41.14 -33.51
N ALA A 39 -7.06 40.44 -32.93
CA ALA A 39 -7.60 40.76 -31.61
C ALA A 39 -6.52 40.65 -30.51
N LYS A 40 -5.68 39.61 -30.56
CA LYS A 40 -4.53 39.45 -29.66
C LYS A 40 -3.50 40.56 -29.84
N GLN A 41 -3.15 40.90 -31.08
CA GLN A 41 -2.22 41.99 -31.39
C GLN A 41 -2.73 43.34 -30.87
N GLU A 42 -4.01 43.66 -31.11
CA GLU A 42 -4.63 44.89 -30.62
C GLU A 42 -4.66 44.93 -29.08
N LYS A 43 -4.95 43.80 -28.42
CA LYS A 43 -4.87 43.70 -26.95
C LYS A 43 -3.45 43.94 -26.44
N LEU A 44 -2.43 43.37 -27.09
CA LEU A 44 -1.02 43.58 -26.74
C LEU A 44 -0.61 45.04 -26.93
N GLN A 45 -0.99 45.68 -28.03
CA GLN A 45 -0.73 47.10 -28.26
C GLN A 45 -1.37 47.98 -27.18
N ARG A 46 -2.63 47.72 -26.80
CA ARG A 46 -3.27 48.42 -25.68
C ARG A 46 -2.53 48.23 -24.36
N LEU A 47 -2.04 47.02 -24.08
CA LEU A 47 -1.25 46.75 -22.86
C LEU A 47 0.11 47.46 -22.89
N GLN A 48 0.78 47.51 -24.05
CA GLN A 48 2.02 48.25 -24.24
C GLN A 48 1.83 49.75 -24.02
N GLN A 49 0.77 50.33 -24.60
CA GLN A 49 0.43 51.74 -24.39
C GLN A 49 0.15 52.05 -22.91
N LYS A 50 -0.63 51.20 -22.23
CA LYS A 50 -0.87 51.33 -20.79
C LYS A 50 0.42 51.24 -19.96
N ALA A 51 1.32 50.33 -20.32
CA ALA A 51 2.60 50.18 -19.64
C ALA A 51 3.53 51.39 -19.88
N ALA A 52 3.53 51.95 -21.09
CA ALA A 52 4.32 53.14 -21.43
C ALA A 52 3.80 54.41 -20.76
N LEU A 53 2.48 54.55 -20.60
CA LEU A 53 1.82 55.69 -19.97
C LEU A 53 1.64 55.51 -18.44
N ARG A 54 2.33 54.55 -17.82
CA ARG A 54 2.21 54.27 -16.39
C ARG A 54 2.78 55.42 -15.56
N ASN A 55 2.00 55.94 -14.60
CA ASN A 55 2.50 56.89 -13.62
C ASN A 55 3.41 56.17 -12.61
N THR A 56 4.66 56.63 -12.46
CA THR A 56 5.63 56.01 -11.54
C THR A 56 5.18 56.07 -10.09
N ASP A 57 4.39 57.08 -9.75
CA ASP A 57 4.00 57.42 -8.37
C ASP A 57 2.55 56.98 -8.08
N GLU A 58 1.96 56.14 -8.93
CA GLU A 58 0.61 55.62 -8.71
C GLU A 58 0.54 54.78 -7.43
N PHE A 59 -0.44 55.05 -6.58
CA PHE A 59 -0.70 54.29 -5.36
C PHE A 59 -2.13 53.76 -5.33
N ASN A 60 -2.27 52.45 -5.19
CA ASN A 60 -3.55 51.76 -5.00
C ASN A 60 -3.53 51.01 -3.67
N PHE A 61 -4.60 51.07 -2.87
CA PHE A 61 -4.69 50.35 -1.58
C PHE A 61 -4.51 48.83 -1.71
N GLY A 62 -4.77 48.27 -2.90
CA GLY A 62 -4.48 46.86 -3.21
C GLY A 62 -3.00 46.49 -3.10
N MET A 63 -2.09 47.43 -3.36
CA MET A 63 -0.63 47.22 -3.29
C MET A 63 -0.14 46.88 -1.88
N ILE A 64 -0.89 47.26 -0.84
CA ILE A 64 -0.56 46.94 0.56
C ILE A 64 -0.71 45.43 0.82
N LYS A 65 -1.79 44.82 0.29
CA LYS A 65 -2.13 43.41 0.50
C LYS A 65 -1.44 42.50 -0.52
N SER A 66 -1.18 43.04 -1.69
CA SER A 66 -0.69 42.30 -2.82
C SER A 66 0.83 42.43 -2.87
N ALA A 67 1.53 41.47 -2.28
CA ALA A 67 2.99 41.42 -2.39
C ALA A 67 3.36 41.15 -3.86
N THR A 68 3.96 42.14 -4.52
CA THR A 68 4.91 41.81 -5.60
C THR A 68 6.12 41.25 -4.86
N ASN A 69 6.27 39.92 -4.88
CA ASN A 69 7.28 39.24 -4.08
C ASN A 69 8.63 39.97 -4.22
N ASN A 70 9.16 40.40 -3.09
CA ASN A 70 10.52 40.84 -2.77
C ASN A 70 11.29 41.70 -3.78
N LEU A 71 12.03 42.67 -3.23
CA LEU A 71 13.01 43.51 -3.94
C LEU A 71 14.03 42.69 -4.79
N LEU A 72 14.23 41.41 -4.45
CA LEU A 72 15.05 40.43 -5.16
C LEU A 72 14.44 39.93 -6.49
N ASP A 73 13.11 39.81 -6.60
CA ASP A 73 12.46 39.37 -7.85
C ASP A 73 12.33 40.52 -8.86
N ARG A 74 12.54 41.76 -8.43
CA ARG A 74 12.70 42.92 -9.33
C ARG A 74 13.87 42.70 -10.30
N ALA A 75 14.91 41.98 -9.88
CA ALA A 75 16.04 41.60 -10.72
C ALA A 75 15.74 40.43 -11.68
N LYS A 76 14.66 39.66 -11.46
CA LYS A 76 14.28 38.46 -12.26
C LYS A 76 12.97 38.61 -13.03
N GLY A 77 12.40 39.82 -13.06
CA GLY A 77 11.21 40.16 -13.84
C GLY A 77 9.93 40.11 -13.02
N GLY A 78 9.77 41.08 -12.10
CA GLY A 78 8.69 41.25 -11.13
C GLY A 78 7.27 41.06 -11.67
N LYS A 79 6.82 39.81 -11.74
CA LYS A 79 5.45 39.42 -12.06
C LYS A 79 4.59 39.45 -10.80
N HIS A 80 3.34 39.85 -10.96
CA HIS A 80 2.38 39.87 -9.87
C HIS A 80 2.04 38.44 -9.41
N HIS A 81 2.31 38.12 -8.15
CA HIS A 81 1.89 36.87 -7.54
C HIS A 81 0.60 37.09 -6.76
N GLN A 82 -0.51 36.56 -7.27
CA GLN A 82 -1.74 36.42 -6.50
C GLN A 82 -1.62 35.14 -5.68
N SER A 83 -1.71 35.24 -4.35
CA SER A 83 -1.98 34.06 -3.53
C SER A 83 -3.29 33.45 -4.01
N ARG A 84 -3.30 32.14 -4.24
CA ARG A 84 -4.52 31.41 -4.61
C ARG A 84 -5.56 31.66 -3.51
N THR A 85 -6.70 32.25 -3.87
CA THR A 85 -7.80 32.60 -2.94
C THR A 85 -8.22 31.38 -2.13
N GLY A 86 -8.29 31.49 -0.80
CA GLY A 86 -8.63 30.40 0.12
C GLY A 86 -7.46 29.49 0.54
N THR A 87 -6.30 29.62 -0.13
CA THR A 87 -5.05 28.92 0.19
C THR A 87 -3.91 29.90 0.41
N SER A 88 -4.21 31.15 0.80
CA SER A 88 -3.22 31.91 1.55
C SER A 88 -2.79 30.98 2.67
N SER A 89 -1.51 30.64 2.68
CA SER A 89 -0.77 30.12 3.79
C SER A 89 -1.18 30.92 5.03
N LEU A 90 -2.29 30.53 5.64
CA LEU A 90 -2.64 30.98 6.96
C LEU A 90 -1.49 30.38 7.74
N ASP A 91 -0.54 31.21 8.15
CA ASP A 91 0.42 30.80 9.15
C ASP A 91 -0.44 30.47 10.37
N LEU A 92 -0.84 29.20 10.45
CA LEU A 92 -1.74 28.69 11.46
C LEU A 92 -1.01 28.88 12.78
N SER A 93 -1.71 29.43 13.78
CA SER A 93 -1.10 29.59 15.09
C SER A 93 -0.61 28.22 15.57
N ASN A 94 0.56 28.18 16.22
CA ASN A 94 1.13 26.92 16.70
C ASN A 94 0.17 26.15 17.63
N ASP A 95 -0.69 26.87 18.34
CA ASP A 95 -1.73 26.29 19.19
C ASP A 95 -2.81 25.57 18.37
N LEU A 96 -3.31 26.20 17.31
CA LEU A 96 -4.28 25.59 16.41
C LEU A 96 -3.67 24.38 15.67
N VAL A 97 -2.40 24.47 15.26
CA VAL A 97 -1.66 23.33 14.68
C VAL A 97 -1.55 22.17 15.68
N ALA A 98 -1.29 22.46 16.97
CA ALA A 98 -1.22 21.44 18.02
C ALA A 98 -2.57 20.76 18.28
N ILE A 99 -3.68 21.52 18.22
CA ILE A 99 -5.04 20.98 18.31
C ILE A 99 -5.34 20.05 17.13
N LEU A 100 -5.11 20.50 15.89
CA LEU A 100 -5.34 19.69 14.69
C LEU A 100 -4.55 18.38 14.73
N LYS A 101 -3.26 18.45 15.07
CA LYS A 101 -2.41 17.26 15.23
C LYS A 101 -2.89 16.34 16.35
N SER A 102 -3.45 16.87 17.43
CA SER A 102 -4.01 16.05 18.51
C SER A 102 -5.25 15.30 18.05
N GLN A 103 -6.10 15.93 17.23
CA GLN A 103 -7.27 15.28 16.60
C GLN A 103 -6.82 14.16 15.65
N ASP A 104 -5.83 14.44 14.79
CA ASP A 104 -5.29 13.46 13.85
C ASP A 104 -4.74 12.21 14.54
N VAL A 105 -4.01 12.36 15.66
CA VAL A 105 -3.53 11.23 16.46
C VAL A 105 -4.70 10.41 17.01
N GLY A 106 -5.74 11.07 17.50
CA GLY A 106 -6.95 10.40 17.97
C GLY A 106 -7.62 9.57 16.87
N TYR A 107 -7.73 10.14 15.67
CA TYR A 107 -8.26 9.46 14.50
C TYR A 107 -7.40 8.23 14.13
N LEU A 108 -6.08 8.38 13.98
CA LEU A 108 -5.18 7.28 13.62
C LEU A 108 -5.23 6.14 14.63
N ARG A 109 -5.32 6.43 15.94
CA ARG A 109 -5.49 5.42 16.98
C ARG A 109 -6.79 4.63 16.82
N ASN A 110 -7.89 5.30 16.54
CA ASN A 110 -9.18 4.64 16.34
C ASN A 110 -9.17 3.76 15.08
N VAL A 111 -8.59 4.25 13.99
CA VAL A 111 -8.43 3.47 12.75
C VAL A 111 -7.51 2.26 12.99
N ALA A 112 -6.39 2.43 13.69
CA ALA A 112 -5.49 1.33 14.03
C ALA A 112 -6.19 0.25 14.87
N ARG A 113 -6.97 0.63 15.89
CA ARG A 113 -7.78 -0.31 16.68
C ARG A 113 -8.83 -1.04 15.85
N ALA A 114 -9.47 -0.35 14.91
CA ALA A 114 -10.44 -0.98 14.01
C ALA A 114 -9.76 -2.00 13.08
N GLU A 115 -8.57 -1.69 12.56
CA GLU A 115 -7.80 -2.64 11.75
C GLU A 115 -7.28 -3.84 12.58
N GLU A 116 -6.85 -3.63 13.83
CA GLU A 116 -6.47 -4.73 14.74
C GLU A 116 -7.61 -5.73 14.94
N LYS A 117 -8.84 -5.23 15.18
CA LYS A 117 -10.03 -6.09 15.29
C LYS A 117 -10.33 -6.88 14.01
N LYS A 118 -10.18 -6.26 12.84
CA LYS A 118 -10.37 -6.97 11.55
C LYS A 118 -9.32 -8.05 11.35
N ILE A 119 -8.07 -7.78 11.72
CA ILE A 119 -6.99 -8.77 11.72
C ILE A 119 -7.32 -9.93 12.67
N GLU A 120 -7.83 -9.65 13.88
CA GLU A 120 -8.29 -10.69 14.82
C GLU A 120 -9.40 -11.56 14.24
N GLN A 121 -10.43 -10.96 13.63
CA GLN A 121 -11.50 -11.71 12.96
C GLN A 121 -10.98 -12.61 11.83
N ILE A 122 -10.02 -12.15 11.03
CA ILE A 122 -9.42 -12.97 9.96
C ILE A 122 -8.57 -14.10 10.56
N LYS A 123 -7.83 -13.84 11.63
CA LYS A 123 -7.08 -14.90 12.36
C LYS A 123 -8.02 -16.00 12.87
N GLU A 124 -9.15 -15.61 13.46
CA GLU A 124 -10.16 -16.55 13.95
C GLU A 124 -10.74 -17.42 12.82
N LYS A 125 -10.95 -16.84 11.63
CA LYS A 125 -11.39 -17.58 10.43
C LYS A 125 -10.32 -18.55 9.90
N ILE A 126 -9.03 -18.20 9.97
CA ILE A 126 -7.93 -19.05 9.46
C ILE A 126 -7.60 -20.21 10.42
N LYS A 127 -7.69 -19.97 11.74
CA LYS A 127 -7.20 -20.90 12.79
C LYS A 127 -7.75 -22.34 12.71
N PRO A 128 -9.04 -22.61 12.43
CA PRO A 128 -9.56 -23.98 12.36
C PRO A 128 -9.00 -24.76 11.18
N SER A 129 -8.75 -24.08 10.06
CA SER A 129 -8.41 -24.72 8.79
C SER A 129 -6.90 -24.96 8.63
N ILE A 130 -6.06 -24.16 9.28
CA ILE A 130 -4.60 -24.17 9.05
C ILE A 130 -3.94 -25.54 9.26
N GLY A 131 -4.47 -26.36 10.17
CA GLY A 131 -3.87 -27.64 10.53
C GLY A 131 -3.99 -28.73 9.46
N SER A 132 -5.00 -28.66 8.60
CA SER A 132 -5.27 -29.69 7.58
C SER A 132 -4.51 -29.46 6.27
N LEU A 133 -3.87 -28.30 6.11
CA LEU A 133 -3.20 -27.92 4.87
C LEU A 133 -1.83 -28.57 4.72
N PRO A 134 -1.42 -28.86 3.46
CA PRO A 134 -0.11 -29.41 3.15
C PRO A 134 1.00 -28.35 3.31
N MET A 135 2.22 -28.78 3.60
CA MET A 135 3.35 -27.87 3.77
C MET A 135 3.69 -27.10 2.48
N GLN A 136 3.51 -27.67 1.27
CA GLN A 136 3.83 -26.96 0.03
C GLN A 136 3.00 -25.69 -0.16
N TRP A 137 1.74 -25.72 0.29
CA TRP A 137 0.84 -24.57 0.17
C TRP A 137 1.40 -23.32 0.89
N LEU A 138 2.18 -23.53 1.96
CA LEU A 138 2.82 -22.45 2.70
C LEU A 138 3.95 -21.78 1.92
N ASP A 139 4.68 -22.56 1.12
CA ASP A 139 5.85 -22.12 0.34
C ASP A 139 5.49 -21.62 -1.08
N GLU A 140 4.26 -21.87 -1.54
CA GLU A 140 3.75 -21.45 -2.86
C GLU A 140 3.76 -19.94 -3.11
N LYS A 141 3.40 -19.13 -2.11
CA LYS A 141 3.46 -17.66 -2.21
C LYS A 141 4.35 -17.11 -1.12
N GLU A 142 5.17 -16.15 -1.51
CA GLU A 142 6.04 -15.39 -0.64
C GLU A 142 5.22 -14.69 0.48
N GLY A 143 5.79 -14.62 1.68
CA GLY A 143 5.19 -13.93 2.82
C GLY A 143 4.06 -14.67 3.55
N ARG A 144 3.42 -15.70 2.98
CA ARG A 144 2.35 -16.47 3.67
C ARG A 144 2.82 -17.03 5.01
N ARG A 145 4.01 -17.63 4.99
CA ARG A 145 4.64 -18.22 6.17
C ARG A 145 4.92 -17.18 7.24
N GLU A 146 5.57 -16.10 6.85
CA GLU A 146 5.94 -15.01 7.76
C GLU A 146 4.69 -14.39 8.39
N ALA A 147 3.63 -14.17 7.61
CA ALA A 147 2.37 -13.63 8.10
C ALA A 147 1.69 -14.53 9.15
N LEU A 148 1.71 -15.86 8.92
CA LEU A 148 1.15 -16.82 9.86
C LEU A 148 2.02 -16.97 11.13
N GLU A 149 3.34 -16.95 11.00
CA GLU A 149 4.29 -16.98 12.12
C GLU A 149 4.18 -15.70 12.98
N ARG A 150 4.16 -14.52 12.35
CA ARG A 150 4.02 -13.21 13.02
C ARG A 150 2.72 -13.08 13.82
N HIS A 151 1.69 -13.82 13.43
CA HIS A 151 0.41 -13.85 14.12
C HIS A 151 0.21 -15.05 15.04
N GLY A 152 1.25 -15.88 15.25
CA GLY A 152 1.21 -17.01 16.17
C GLY A 152 0.30 -18.15 15.72
N LEU A 153 -0.10 -18.17 14.45
CA LEU A 153 -0.86 -19.28 13.85
C LEU A 153 0.06 -20.44 13.46
N LEU A 154 1.35 -20.17 13.24
CA LEU A 154 2.40 -21.14 13.02
C LEU A 154 3.53 -20.92 14.02
N GLN A 155 4.07 -22.01 14.57
CA GLN A 155 5.26 -21.93 15.43
C GLN A 155 6.49 -21.65 14.55
N PRO A 156 7.40 -20.74 14.95
CA PRO A 156 8.63 -20.51 14.20
C PRO A 156 9.41 -21.83 14.15
N SER A 157 9.76 -22.28 12.95
CA SER A 157 10.43 -23.58 12.82
C SER A 157 11.79 -23.54 13.50
N LYS A 158 11.93 -24.21 14.65
CA LYS A 158 13.25 -24.58 15.17
C LYS A 158 13.86 -25.52 14.14
N LYS A 159 15.08 -25.25 13.66
CA LYS A 159 15.81 -26.02 12.63
C LYS A 159 15.50 -27.52 12.76
N ALA A 160 14.55 -28.00 11.96
CA ALA A 160 14.11 -29.38 12.04
C ALA A 160 15.21 -30.25 11.39
N GLY A 161 15.61 -31.30 12.08
CA GLY A 161 16.50 -32.31 11.53
C GLY A 161 15.98 -32.82 10.18
N ARG A 162 16.92 -33.12 9.28
CA ARG A 162 16.72 -33.48 7.87
C ARG A 162 15.70 -34.61 7.67
N LEU A 163 14.41 -34.27 7.62
CA LEU A 163 13.38 -35.10 6.99
C LEU A 163 13.67 -35.12 5.48
N SER A 164 13.46 -36.27 4.83
CA SER A 164 13.68 -36.36 3.38
C SER A 164 12.71 -35.43 2.64
N LYS A 165 13.15 -34.81 1.55
CA LYS A 165 12.37 -33.84 0.76
C LYS A 165 10.97 -34.38 0.38
N LYS A 166 10.89 -35.69 0.10
CA LYS A 166 9.67 -36.42 -0.25
C LYS A 166 8.74 -36.71 0.94
N ALA A 167 9.28 -36.80 2.15
CA ALA A 167 8.48 -36.94 3.37
C ALA A 167 7.93 -35.59 3.84
N LEU A 168 8.66 -34.50 3.59
CA LEU A 168 8.21 -33.14 3.89
C LEU A 168 7.07 -32.71 2.94
N GLU A 169 7.15 -33.10 1.66
CA GLU A 169 6.09 -32.86 0.67
C GLU A 169 4.72 -33.42 1.10
N ASN A 170 4.66 -34.61 1.71
CA ASN A 170 3.37 -35.20 2.07
C ASN A 170 2.92 -34.88 3.50
N SER A 171 3.62 -33.95 4.18
CA SER A 171 3.32 -33.60 5.56
C SER A 171 2.35 -32.42 5.65
N ASN A 172 1.34 -32.56 6.51
CA ASN A 172 0.44 -31.46 6.85
C ASN A 172 1.06 -30.58 7.94
N ILE A 173 0.65 -29.31 7.96
CA ILE A 173 1.13 -28.28 8.89
C ILE A 173 0.90 -28.68 10.37
N ALA A 174 -0.21 -29.36 10.70
CA ALA A 174 -0.52 -29.84 12.06
C ALA A 174 0.34 -31.02 12.54
N SER A 175 1.14 -31.68 11.69
CA SER A 175 2.01 -32.77 12.15
C SER A 175 3.19 -32.30 13.02
N SER A 176 3.36 -30.98 13.18
CA SER A 176 4.40 -30.37 14.01
C SER A 176 4.13 -30.44 15.51
N GLY A 177 2.88 -30.71 15.94
CA GLY A 177 2.52 -30.91 17.34
C GLY A 177 2.66 -32.37 17.79
N LYS A 178 3.15 -32.61 19.01
CA LYS A 178 3.15 -33.95 19.62
C LYS A 178 1.71 -34.32 19.98
N LYS A 179 1.15 -35.35 19.34
CA LYS A 179 -0.15 -35.95 19.75
C LYS A 179 0.11 -36.96 20.88
N THR A 180 -0.26 -36.61 22.10
CA THR A 180 -0.24 -37.53 23.25
C THR A 180 -1.60 -38.21 23.38
N VAL A 181 -1.63 -39.54 23.36
CA VAL A 181 -2.83 -40.34 23.61
C VAL A 181 -2.69 -40.95 24.99
N TRP A 182 -3.64 -40.66 25.89
CA TRP A 182 -3.73 -41.27 27.21
C TRP A 182 -4.52 -42.57 27.08
N VAL A 183 -4.07 -43.61 27.78
CA VAL A 183 -4.66 -44.94 27.69
C VAL A 183 -4.74 -45.54 29.09
N ASP A 184 -5.89 -46.13 29.43
CA ASP A 184 -6.18 -46.62 30.79
C ASP A 184 -5.61 -48.02 31.06
N SER A 185 -5.34 -48.81 30.01
CA SER A 185 -4.78 -50.16 30.12
C SER A 185 -3.49 -50.34 29.32
N VAL A 186 -2.55 -51.07 29.90
CA VAL A 186 -1.27 -51.45 29.26
C VAL A 186 -1.51 -52.27 27.98
N GLU A 187 -2.59 -53.03 27.90
CA GLU A 187 -2.95 -53.80 26.70
C GLU A 187 -3.39 -52.90 25.54
N GLU A 188 -4.15 -51.84 25.84
CA GLU A 188 -4.62 -50.89 24.85
C GLU A 188 -3.48 -49.99 24.36
N ALA A 189 -2.53 -49.63 25.23
CA ALA A 189 -1.32 -48.90 24.86
C ALA A 189 -0.45 -49.72 23.88
N LYS A 190 -0.37 -51.04 24.07
CA LYS A 190 0.33 -51.95 23.14
C LYS A 190 -0.36 -52.04 21.79
N ARG A 191 -1.70 -52.07 21.74
CA ARG A 191 -2.48 -52.08 20.48
C ARG A 191 -2.36 -50.78 19.70
N MET A 192 -2.27 -49.64 20.39
CA MET A 192 -2.11 -48.31 19.80
C MET A 192 -0.66 -47.96 19.47
N SER A 193 0.31 -48.77 19.89
CA SER A 193 1.70 -48.59 19.50
C SER A 193 1.85 -48.84 18.00
N PRO A 194 2.56 -47.98 17.25
CA PRO A 194 2.69 -48.13 15.81
C PRO A 194 3.57 -49.36 15.51
N THR A 195 2.94 -50.50 15.27
CA THR A 195 3.63 -51.66 14.71
C THR A 195 4.11 -51.30 13.31
N LYS A 196 5.41 -51.51 13.06
CA LYS A 196 5.98 -51.47 11.70
C LYS A 196 5.42 -52.65 10.91
N GLU A 197 4.20 -52.55 10.40
CA GLU A 197 3.69 -53.54 9.44
C GLU A 197 3.54 -52.92 8.04
N LYS A 198 4.31 -53.49 7.12
CA LYS A 198 4.22 -53.26 5.69
C LYS A 198 3.11 -54.15 5.11
N LYS A 199 2.28 -53.53 4.27
CA LYS A 199 1.48 -54.07 3.16
C LYS A 199 0.25 -54.93 3.48
N GLY A 200 -0.92 -54.31 3.26
CA GLY A 200 -1.85 -54.72 2.20
C GLY A 200 -2.63 -56.02 2.41
N ILE A 201 -3.87 -55.91 2.90
CA ILE A 201 -4.89 -56.94 2.73
C ILE A 201 -6.19 -56.27 2.28
N SER A 202 -6.63 -56.70 1.10
CA SER A 202 -7.91 -56.44 0.46
C SER A 202 -9.09 -57.07 1.20
N SER A 203 -10.21 -56.34 1.23
CA SER A 203 -11.60 -56.81 1.26
C SER A 203 -11.97 -58.07 2.05
N SER A 204 -12.72 -57.86 3.13
CA SER A 204 -14.10 -58.35 3.34
C SER A 204 -14.32 -58.84 4.77
N SER A 205 -15.23 -58.16 5.48
CA SER A 205 -16.21 -58.83 6.33
C SER A 205 -17.25 -57.81 6.77
N LYS A 206 -18.51 -58.18 6.55
CA LYS A 206 -19.70 -57.51 7.05
C LYS A 206 -19.67 -57.55 8.58
N GLY A 207 -19.73 -56.39 9.21
CA GLY A 207 -20.02 -56.25 10.64
C GLY A 207 -20.82 -54.97 10.84
N LYS A 208 -22.12 -55.11 11.14
CA LYS A 208 -23.01 -53.99 11.46
C LYS A 208 -22.55 -53.35 12.77
N ALA A 209 -22.06 -52.12 12.71
CA ALA A 209 -21.97 -51.23 13.87
C ALA A 209 -22.98 -50.09 13.65
N LYS A 210 -23.97 -49.99 14.55
CA LYS A 210 -24.91 -48.86 14.59
C LYS A 210 -24.14 -47.65 15.13
N ALA A 211 -23.93 -46.64 14.29
CA ALA A 211 -23.59 -45.30 14.74
C ALA A 211 -24.90 -44.57 15.09
N TYR A 212 -24.94 -43.96 16.26
CA TYR A 212 -25.96 -42.99 16.63
C TYR A 212 -25.59 -41.69 15.93
N ASP A 213 -26.35 -41.31 14.90
CA ASP A 213 -26.26 -39.99 14.27
C ASP A 213 -27.01 -39.00 15.16
N GLU A 214 -26.28 -38.11 15.83
CA GLU A 214 -26.87 -36.89 16.36
C GLU A 214 -27.03 -35.88 15.22
N GLU A 215 -28.29 -35.51 15.04
CA GLU A 215 -28.89 -34.55 14.13
C GLU A 215 -28.23 -33.16 14.26
N PHE A 216 -27.28 -32.83 13.36
CA PHE A 216 -26.81 -31.46 13.18
C PHE A 216 -27.41 -30.89 11.89
N GLY A 217 -28.32 -29.93 12.08
CA GLY A 217 -29.12 -29.31 11.04
C GLY A 217 -28.31 -28.74 9.87
N SER A 218 -28.82 -29.02 8.67
CA SER A 218 -28.38 -28.48 7.38
C SER A 218 -28.30 -26.95 7.42
N LEU A 219 -27.09 -26.41 7.29
CA LEU A 219 -26.80 -24.98 7.20
C LEU A 219 -26.84 -24.51 5.74
N ALA A 220 -27.96 -24.79 5.06
CA ALA A 220 -28.20 -24.45 3.65
C ALA A 220 -29.30 -23.37 3.47
N ALA A 221 -29.51 -22.52 4.48
CA ALA A 221 -30.47 -21.43 4.41
C ALA A 221 -30.02 -20.23 5.25
N MET A 222 -29.13 -19.40 4.70
CA MET A 222 -28.91 -18.02 5.16
C MET A 222 -28.19 -17.21 4.08
N GLU A 223 -28.76 -17.19 2.88
CA GLU A 223 -28.35 -16.26 1.81
C GLU A 223 -29.50 -15.25 1.63
N GLN A 224 -29.47 -14.20 2.45
CA GLN A 224 -30.17 -12.94 2.25
C GLN A 224 -29.65 -11.96 3.32
N PHE A 225 -29.45 -10.70 2.92
CA PHE A 225 -28.80 -9.59 3.65
C PHE A 225 -27.28 -9.44 3.39
N ALA A 226 -26.95 -8.93 2.22
CA ALA A 226 -25.77 -8.11 2.01
C ALA A 226 -26.20 -6.81 1.31
N ASP A 227 -26.29 -5.74 2.09
CA ASP A 227 -26.39 -4.38 1.59
C ASP A 227 -25.04 -3.95 1.01
N ASP A 228 -25.12 -3.42 -0.22
CA ASP A 228 -24.43 -2.26 -0.78
C ASP A 228 -23.20 -1.72 -0.02
N ASP A 229 -22.01 -1.85 -0.63
CA ASP A 229 -20.95 -0.83 -0.59
C ASP A 229 -19.75 -1.22 -1.48
N GLY A 230 -19.53 -0.44 -2.55
CA GLY A 230 -18.19 -0.13 -3.07
C GLY A 230 -17.60 -1.03 -4.16
N ASP A 231 -17.95 -0.72 -5.40
CA ASP A 231 -17.26 -1.14 -6.63
C ASP A 231 -15.76 -0.75 -6.59
N LEU A 232 -14.90 -1.74 -6.35
CA LEU A 232 -13.48 -1.68 -6.66
C LEU A 232 -13.23 -2.62 -7.82
N SER A 233 -13.17 -2.06 -9.03
CA SER A 233 -12.76 -2.77 -10.24
C SER A 233 -11.32 -3.27 -10.07
N PHE A 234 -11.20 -4.53 -9.66
CA PHE A 234 -9.95 -5.28 -9.66
C PHE A 234 -9.65 -5.68 -11.10
N ASP A 235 -8.66 -5.03 -11.71
CA ASP A 235 -8.12 -5.42 -13.02
C ASP A 235 -7.58 -6.85 -12.92
N GLU A 236 -8.32 -7.77 -13.54
CA GLU A 236 -7.99 -9.18 -13.66
C GLU A 236 -6.86 -9.36 -14.69
N ALA A 237 -5.63 -9.11 -14.23
CA ALA A 237 -4.43 -9.41 -15.00
C ALA A 237 -4.20 -10.92 -15.04
N ASP A 238 -4.48 -11.49 -16.23
CA ASP A 238 -4.04 -12.75 -16.83
C ASP A 238 -3.02 -13.58 -16.03
N ASP A 239 -3.51 -14.61 -15.33
CA ASP A 239 -2.70 -15.72 -14.80
C ASP A 239 -3.06 -17.03 -15.52
N SER A 240 -2.86 -17.05 -16.84
CA SER A 240 -2.92 -18.28 -17.64
C SER A 240 -1.58 -19.02 -17.61
N LYS A 241 -1.37 -19.83 -16.56
CA LYS A 241 -0.70 -21.18 -16.56
C LYS A 241 -0.24 -21.60 -15.14
N SER A 242 -1.18 -22.00 -14.30
CA SER A 242 -0.89 -23.03 -13.29
C SER A 242 -2.09 -23.96 -13.13
N ASN A 243 -1.98 -25.14 -13.73
CA ASN A 243 -3.00 -26.19 -13.63
C ASN A 243 -2.86 -26.87 -12.26
N THR A 244 -3.44 -26.25 -11.22
CA THR A 244 -3.58 -26.88 -9.91
C THR A 244 -5.06 -27.04 -9.62
N ASN A 245 -5.52 -28.29 -9.45
CA ASN A 245 -6.79 -28.61 -8.81
C ASN A 245 -6.70 -28.29 -7.31
N SER A 246 -6.33 -27.05 -6.95
CA SER A 246 -6.30 -26.61 -5.56
C SER A 246 -7.73 -26.65 -5.04
N ARG A 247 -7.94 -27.29 -3.90
CA ARG A 247 -9.27 -27.46 -3.33
C ARG A 247 -9.92 -26.08 -3.12
N PRO A 248 -11.24 -25.92 -3.29
CA PRO A 248 -11.91 -24.62 -3.11
C PRO A 248 -11.59 -23.97 -1.74
N VAL A 249 -11.38 -24.81 -0.72
CA VAL A 249 -10.94 -24.42 0.63
C VAL A 249 -9.55 -23.77 0.64
N GLU A 250 -8.61 -24.29 -0.14
CA GLU A 250 -7.25 -23.74 -0.24
C GLU A 250 -7.30 -22.35 -0.88
N LYS A 251 -8.05 -22.18 -1.98
CA LYS A 251 -8.23 -20.87 -2.63
C LYS A 251 -8.83 -19.84 -1.68
N ALA A 252 -9.89 -20.19 -0.95
CA ALA A 252 -10.50 -19.32 0.04
C ALA A 252 -9.50 -18.92 1.14
N LEU A 253 -8.69 -19.86 1.62
CA LEU A 253 -7.67 -19.59 2.63
C LEU A 253 -6.53 -18.73 2.08
N THR A 254 -6.13 -18.91 0.80
CA THR A 254 -5.16 -18.01 0.17
C THR A 254 -5.66 -16.58 0.15
N LYS A 255 -6.94 -16.35 -0.17
CA LYS A 255 -7.56 -15.02 -0.16
C LYS A 255 -7.53 -14.41 1.25
N LEU A 256 -7.89 -15.19 2.27
CA LEU A 256 -7.85 -14.76 3.67
C LEU A 256 -6.43 -14.41 4.13
N VAL A 257 -5.43 -15.20 3.76
CA VAL A 257 -4.02 -14.91 4.12
C VAL A 257 -3.49 -13.70 3.37
N THR A 258 -3.85 -13.51 2.09
CA THR A 258 -3.48 -12.29 1.35
C THR A 258 -4.16 -11.04 1.92
N GLU A 259 -5.41 -11.15 2.36
CA GLU A 259 -6.11 -10.06 3.04
C GLU A 259 -5.48 -9.77 4.41
N LEU A 260 -5.09 -10.80 5.16
CA LEU A 260 -4.38 -10.64 6.42
C LEU A 260 -3.04 -9.92 6.23
N MET A 261 -2.28 -10.26 5.18
CA MET A 261 -1.01 -9.60 4.85
C MET A 261 -1.23 -8.11 4.53
N SER A 262 -2.15 -7.79 3.63
CA SER A 262 -2.40 -6.38 3.25
C SER A 262 -2.92 -5.54 4.42
N ARG A 263 -3.74 -6.13 5.29
CA ARG A 263 -4.19 -5.46 6.52
C ARG A 263 -3.07 -5.27 7.53
N GLN A 264 -2.14 -6.22 7.63
CA GLN A 264 -0.97 -6.11 8.49
C GLN A 264 -0.05 -4.97 8.03
N GLU A 265 0.22 -4.87 6.73
CA GLU A 265 0.97 -3.74 6.14
C GLU A 265 0.27 -2.41 6.41
N ARG A 266 -1.05 -2.36 6.23
CA ARG A 266 -1.85 -1.19 6.58
C ARG A 266 -1.71 -0.83 8.06
N LEU A 267 -1.82 -1.80 8.98
CA LEU A 267 -1.66 -1.56 10.41
C LEU A 267 -0.26 -1.03 10.74
N ASP A 268 0.78 -1.59 10.13
CA ASP A 268 2.16 -1.12 10.31
C ASP A 268 2.33 0.33 9.81
N SER A 269 1.76 0.67 8.66
CA SER A 269 1.77 2.04 8.14
C SER A 269 1.05 3.02 9.07
N LEU A 270 -0.10 2.62 9.64
CA LEU A 270 -0.87 3.41 10.61
C LEU A 270 -0.10 3.60 11.92
N LYS A 271 0.55 2.56 12.43
CA LYS A 271 1.40 2.63 13.63
C LYS A 271 2.61 3.53 13.41
N GLN A 272 3.28 3.43 12.27
CA GLN A 272 4.38 4.33 11.91
C GLN A 272 3.91 5.79 11.80
N ALA A 273 2.76 6.03 11.15
CA ALA A 273 2.17 7.36 11.05
C ALA A 273 1.81 7.92 12.43
N GLN A 274 1.20 7.10 13.30
CA GLN A 274 0.89 7.46 14.68
C GLN A 274 2.14 7.85 15.45
N GLN A 275 3.20 7.02 15.41
CA GLN A 275 4.47 7.33 16.08
C GLN A 275 5.08 8.64 15.57
N LYS A 276 5.14 8.83 14.25
CA LYS A 276 5.64 10.09 13.65
C LYS A 276 4.83 11.29 14.14
N LEU A 277 3.51 11.20 14.13
CA LEU A 277 2.66 12.31 14.58
C LEU A 277 2.80 12.57 16.08
N GLU A 278 2.88 11.51 16.89
CA GLU A 278 3.18 11.62 18.33
C GLU A 278 4.51 12.32 18.55
N THR A 279 5.60 11.95 17.85
CA THR A 279 6.89 12.65 17.99
C THR A 279 6.79 14.13 17.62
N VAL A 280 6.06 14.47 16.57
CA VAL A 280 5.81 15.88 16.18
C VAL A 280 5.01 16.61 17.25
N ARG A 281 4.00 15.96 17.84
CA ARG A 281 3.21 16.53 18.95
C ARG A 281 4.09 16.80 20.16
N HIS A 282 4.91 15.83 20.58
CA HIS A 282 5.84 16.01 21.70
C HIS A 282 6.78 17.18 21.44
N LEU A 283 7.33 17.31 20.21
CA LEU A 283 8.18 18.41 19.79
C LEU A 283 7.48 19.78 19.85
N MET A 284 6.17 19.84 19.64
CA MET A 284 5.38 21.07 19.74
C MET A 284 4.98 21.41 21.19
N THR A 285 4.88 20.40 22.07
CA THR A 285 4.46 20.59 23.47
C THR A 285 5.61 20.83 24.44
N THR A 286 6.87 20.60 24.05
CA THR A 286 8.05 20.89 24.87
C THR A 286 8.29 22.40 25.01
N LYS A 287 7.39 23.10 25.70
CA LYS A 287 7.61 24.48 26.12
C LYS A 287 8.67 24.46 27.23
N GLY A 288 9.91 24.84 26.90
CA GLY A 288 11.00 25.01 27.86
C GLY A 288 12.14 23.98 27.78
N THR A 289 11.97 22.87 27.05
CA THR A 289 13.07 21.91 26.77
C THR A 289 13.51 22.04 25.31
N SER A 290 14.77 22.42 25.08
CA SER A 290 15.33 22.58 23.74
C SER A 290 15.64 21.21 23.12
N VAL A 291 14.86 20.82 22.11
CA VAL A 291 15.16 19.63 21.31
C VAL A 291 16.24 19.98 20.30
N ARG A 292 17.43 19.42 20.48
CA ARG A 292 18.53 19.55 19.51
C ARG A 292 18.46 18.44 18.47
N LYS A 293 18.51 18.81 17.18
CA LYS A 293 18.59 17.86 16.09
C LYS A 293 19.99 17.24 16.04
N LEU A 294 20.13 15.97 16.41
CA LEU A 294 21.40 15.24 16.43
C LEU A 294 21.86 14.76 15.03
N LYS A 295 21.78 15.63 14.02
CA LYS A 295 22.27 15.31 12.65
C LYS A 295 23.77 14.97 12.63
N SER A 296 24.55 15.66 13.45
CA SER A 296 26.01 15.43 13.52
C SER A 296 26.34 13.99 13.93
N LYS A 297 25.58 13.39 14.86
CA LYS A 297 25.80 11.99 15.25
C LYS A 297 25.45 11.02 14.10
N GLU A 298 24.38 11.27 13.36
CA GLU A 298 24.00 10.43 12.22
C GLU A 298 25.01 10.52 11.09
N ASP A 299 25.48 11.72 10.75
CA ASP A 299 26.47 11.93 9.71
C ASP A 299 27.82 11.31 10.11
N THR A 300 28.22 11.40 11.40
CA THR A 300 29.42 10.70 11.90
C THR A 300 29.29 9.18 11.85
N LEU A 301 28.10 8.63 12.12
CA LEU A 301 27.86 7.19 12.06
C LEU A 301 27.82 6.70 10.61
N ARG A 302 27.23 7.48 9.70
CA ARG A 302 27.25 7.19 8.26
C ARG A 302 28.65 7.25 7.68
N ASP A 303 29.43 8.26 8.07
CA ASP A 303 30.83 8.40 7.67
C ASP A 303 31.69 7.25 8.24
N ALA A 304 31.45 6.83 9.49
CA ALA A 304 32.10 5.67 10.09
C ALA A 304 31.77 4.35 9.37
N VAL A 305 30.50 4.14 9.00
CA VAL A 305 30.07 2.97 8.22
C VAL A 305 30.66 3.01 6.81
N ALA A 306 30.70 4.18 6.16
CA ALA A 306 31.34 4.36 4.86
C ALA A 306 32.85 4.11 4.90
N LYS A 307 33.50 4.43 6.02
CA LYS A 307 34.92 4.13 6.32
C LYS A 307 35.18 2.67 6.72
N GLY A 308 34.17 1.80 6.69
CA GLY A 308 34.35 0.36 6.91
C GLY A 308 34.16 -0.13 8.34
N ALA A 309 33.49 0.65 9.20
CA ALA A 309 33.13 0.21 10.55
C ALA A 309 32.24 -1.05 10.50
N ARG A 310 32.59 -2.07 11.30
CA ARG A 310 31.89 -3.36 11.35
C ARG A 310 30.94 -3.40 12.54
N VAL A 311 29.74 -3.94 12.35
CA VAL A 311 28.78 -4.14 13.45
C VAL A 311 29.14 -5.42 14.20
N THR A 312 29.53 -5.30 15.47
CA THR A 312 29.82 -6.42 16.38
C THR A 312 28.66 -6.63 17.35
N SER A 313 28.66 -7.72 18.12
CA SER A 313 27.67 -7.98 19.18
C SER A 313 27.63 -6.88 20.26
N ASN A 314 28.69 -6.08 20.37
CA ASN A 314 28.81 -4.97 21.34
C ASN A 314 28.58 -3.59 20.71
N GLY A 315 28.20 -3.51 19.43
CA GLY A 315 27.94 -2.25 18.72
C GLY A 315 28.84 -2.01 17.51
N LEU A 316 28.83 -0.78 16.98
CA LEU A 316 29.60 -0.37 15.81
C LEU A 316 31.09 -0.23 16.17
N ALA A 317 31.93 -1.13 15.67
CA ALA A 317 33.38 -1.08 15.85
C ALA A 317 34.02 -0.26 14.71
N LEU A 318 34.69 0.84 15.05
CA LEU A 318 35.47 1.64 14.12
C LEU A 318 36.72 0.86 13.68
N PRO A 319 37.17 1.00 12.41
CA PRO A 319 38.47 0.48 12.02
C PRO A 319 39.52 1.19 12.88
N GLY A 320 40.32 0.41 13.62
CA GLY A 320 41.46 0.96 14.36
C GLY A 320 42.45 1.57 13.38
N PRO A 321 43.27 2.56 13.80
CA PRO A 321 44.43 2.94 13.01
C PRO A 321 45.28 1.68 12.83
N ASP A 322 45.59 1.34 11.58
CA ASP A 322 46.62 0.34 11.30
C ASP A 322 47.89 0.79 12.04
N GLU A 323 48.32 0.01 13.02
CA GLU A 323 49.59 0.21 13.72
C GLU A 323 50.72 -0.02 12.70
N GLU A 324 51.05 1.03 11.94
CA GLU A 324 52.39 1.20 11.37
C GLU A 324 53.35 1.56 12.50
N ASP A 325 53.65 0.60 13.37
CA ASP A 325 54.76 0.67 14.32
C ASP A 325 55.14 -0.76 14.73
N GLU A 326 55.73 -1.53 13.83
CA GLU A 326 56.86 -2.41 14.18
C GLU A 326 57.85 -2.45 13.00
N SER A 327 59.07 -1.99 13.33
CA SER A 327 60.36 -2.00 12.63
C SER A 327 60.60 -3.00 11.50
#